data_AF-A0A377PD67-F1
#
_entry.id   AF-A0A377PD67-F1
#
_cell.length_a   1.000
_cell.length_b   1.000
_cell.length_c   1.000
_cell.angle_alpha   90.00
_cell.angle_beta   90.00
_cell.angle_gamma   90.00
#
_symmetry.space_group_name_H-M   'P 1'
#
loop_
_entity.id
_entity.type
_entity.pdbx_description
1 polymer ?
#
loop_
_entity_poly.entity_id
_entity_poly.type
_entity_poly.pdbx_seq_one_letter_code
_entity_poly.pdbx_strand_id
1 'polypeptide(L)'
;MALWGAGMDVFDAISHSFSTIAIGGFSTHDASIGYFNSPTINTIIAVFLLISGCNFSLHFALLSGRSLKVYWRDPEFRMFIFVQLTLVAVCTLVLWWHNVYQTGLQTVNQAFFQVVSMATTAGFTTDSIAHWPLFLPVLLLCSAFIGGCAGSTGGGLKVIRILLLFLQGSRELKATGAS
;
A
#
# COMPACT_ATOMS: atom_id res chain seq x y z
N MET A 1 3.74 -19.74 2.94
CA MET A 1 3.55 -20.38 4.26
C MET A 1 2.83 -19.48 5.27
N ALA A 2 3.10 -18.16 5.31
CA ALA A 2 2.43 -17.26 6.26
C ALA A 2 0.89 -17.26 6.16
N LEU A 3 0.34 -17.19 4.94
CA LEU A 3 -1.12 -17.21 4.72
C LEU A 3 -1.78 -18.55 5.12
N TRP A 4 -1.13 -19.66 4.80
CA TRP A 4 -1.58 -20.99 5.23
C TRP A 4 -1.56 -21.12 6.76
N GLY A 5 -0.48 -20.67 7.42
CA GLY A 5 -0.39 -20.63 8.88
C GLY A 5 -1.40 -19.69 9.55
N ALA A 6 -1.98 -18.74 8.80
CA ALA A 6 -3.05 -17.85 9.25
C ALA A 6 -4.46 -18.43 9.03
N GLY A 7 -4.58 -19.64 8.48
CA GLY A 7 -5.84 -20.37 8.35
C GLY A 7 -6.44 -20.45 6.93
N MET A 8 -5.76 -19.95 5.89
CA MET A 8 -6.18 -20.20 4.50
C MET A 8 -5.97 -21.66 4.10
N ASP A 9 -6.85 -22.20 3.27
CA ASP A 9 -6.57 -23.48 2.60
C ASP A 9 -5.31 -23.38 1.72
N VAL A 10 -4.66 -24.51 1.43
CA VAL A 10 -3.40 -24.55 0.69
C VAL A 10 -3.54 -23.91 -0.68
N PHE A 11 -4.64 -24.19 -1.40
CA PHE A 11 -4.88 -23.63 -2.72
C PHE A 11 -5.07 -22.10 -2.67
N ASP A 12 -5.88 -21.62 -1.71
CA ASP A 12 -6.10 -20.20 -1.49
C ASP A 12 -4.81 -19.48 -1.09
N ALA A 13 -4.05 -20.07 -0.17
CA ALA A 13 -2.80 -19.50 0.31
C ALA A 13 -1.76 -19.34 -0.81
N ILE A 14 -1.63 -20.32 -1.71
CA ILE A 14 -0.70 -20.25 -2.85
C ILE A 14 -1.19 -19.22 -3.87
N SER A 15 -2.47 -19.28 -4.24
CA SER A 15 -3.06 -18.38 -5.24
C SER A 15 -2.98 -16.91 -4.81
N HIS A 16 -3.34 -16.62 -3.56
CA HIS A 16 -3.21 -15.28 -2.99
C HIS A 16 -1.75 -14.85 -2.81
N SER A 17 -0.81 -15.77 -2.54
CA SER A 17 0.61 -15.43 -2.50
C SER A 17 1.10 -14.94 -3.85
N PHE A 18 0.74 -15.62 -4.94
CA PHE A 18 1.12 -15.18 -6.30
C PHE A 18 0.50 -13.84 -6.66
N SER A 19 -0.79 -13.67 -6.39
CA SER A 19 -1.50 -12.42 -6.65
C SER A 19 -0.92 -11.25 -5.82
N THR A 20 -0.56 -11.48 -4.56
CA THR A 20 0.05 -10.48 -3.68
C THR A 20 1.42 -10.05 -4.19
N ILE A 21 2.31 -11.01 -4.52
CA ILE A 21 3.67 -10.66 -4.96
C ILE A 21 3.65 -9.93 -6.32
N ALA A 22 2.75 -10.34 -7.21
CA ALA A 22 2.54 -9.70 -8.50
C ALA A 22 1.79 -8.36 -8.44
N ILE A 23 1.23 -7.98 -7.28
CA ILE A 23 0.35 -6.80 -7.14
C ILE A 23 -0.83 -6.89 -8.14
N GLY A 24 -1.45 -8.08 -8.20
CA GLY A 24 -2.50 -8.39 -9.18
C GLY A 24 -3.93 -8.21 -8.66
N GLY A 25 -4.16 -8.37 -7.35
CA GLY A 25 -5.49 -8.21 -6.74
C GLY A 25 -6.49 -9.34 -7.00
N PHE A 26 -6.12 -10.34 -7.80
CA PHE A 26 -6.94 -11.52 -8.04
C PHE A 26 -7.10 -12.36 -6.78
N SER A 27 -8.31 -12.85 -6.58
CA SER A 27 -8.73 -13.69 -5.46
C SER A 27 -9.46 -14.92 -6.00
N THR A 28 -9.39 -16.02 -5.25
CA THR A 28 -10.18 -17.23 -5.52
C THR A 28 -11.64 -17.10 -5.08
N HIS A 29 -11.95 -16.02 -4.35
CA HIS A 29 -13.28 -15.70 -3.83
C HIS A 29 -13.77 -14.33 -4.34
N ASP A 30 -15.07 -14.23 -4.61
CA ASP A 30 -15.72 -13.01 -5.12
C ASP A 30 -15.59 -11.82 -4.14
N ALA A 31 -15.67 -12.07 -2.84
CA ALA A 31 -15.49 -11.06 -1.78
C ALA A 31 -14.01 -10.69 -1.55
N SER A 32 -13.10 -11.11 -2.43
CA SER A 32 -11.66 -10.89 -2.30
C SER A 32 -11.15 -11.37 -0.92
N ILE A 33 -10.32 -10.58 -0.23
CA ILE A 33 -9.80 -10.91 1.10
C ILE A 33 -10.90 -10.81 2.18
N GLY A 34 -12.01 -10.12 1.90
CA GLY A 34 -13.18 -10.04 2.77
C GLY A 34 -13.73 -11.41 3.17
N TYR A 35 -13.62 -12.42 2.29
CA TYR A 35 -14.05 -13.80 2.55
C TYR A 35 -13.45 -14.38 3.84
N PHE A 36 -12.18 -14.11 4.12
CA PHE A 36 -11.47 -14.72 5.25
C PHE A 36 -11.75 -14.02 6.59
N ASN A 37 -12.28 -12.80 6.57
CA ASN A 37 -12.61 -11.96 7.73
C ASN A 37 -11.57 -12.02 8.88
N SER A 38 -10.28 -12.02 8.53
CA SER A 38 -9.18 -12.24 9.47
C SER A 38 -8.22 -11.04 9.45
N PRO A 39 -8.14 -10.29 10.56
CA PRO A 39 -7.20 -9.18 10.68
C PRO A 39 -5.75 -9.58 10.42
N THR A 40 -5.39 -10.82 10.78
CA THR A 40 -4.04 -11.37 10.57
C THR A 40 -3.72 -11.56 9.10
N ILE A 41 -4.66 -12.09 8.31
CA ILE A 41 -4.50 -12.25 6.85
C ILE A 41 -4.35 -10.88 6.19
N ASN A 42 -5.20 -9.91 6.57
CA ASN A 42 -5.11 -8.53 6.09
C ASN A 42 -3.70 -7.95 6.32
N THR A 43 -3.17 -8.07 7.54
CA THR A 43 -1.84 -7.56 7.87
C THR A 43 -0.74 -8.27 7.09
N ILE A 44 -0.81 -9.60 6.94
CA ILE A 44 0.18 -10.36 6.15
C ILE A 44 0.20 -9.85 4.71
N ILE A 45 -0.96 -9.79 4.05
CA ILE A 45 -1.05 -9.35 2.65
C ILE A 45 -0.54 -7.92 2.50
N ALA A 46 -0.97 -7.00 3.36
CA ALA A 46 -0.53 -5.60 3.30
C ALA A 46 1.00 -5.47 3.48
N VAL A 47 1.61 -6.22 4.39
CA VAL A 47 3.08 -6.21 4.55
C VAL A 47 3.77 -6.71 3.29
N PHE A 48 3.30 -7.82 2.70
CA PHE A 48 3.88 -8.34 1.46
C PHE A 48 3.65 -7.41 0.26
N LEU A 49 2.54 -6.69 0.20
CA LEU A 49 2.30 -5.65 -0.81
C LEU A 49 3.27 -4.47 -0.66
N LEU A 50 3.55 -4.03 0.56
CA LEU A 50 4.58 -3.00 0.78
C LEU A 50 5.95 -3.49 0.30
N ILE A 51 6.31 -4.73 0.60
CA ILE A 51 7.57 -5.33 0.15
C ILE A 51 7.62 -5.40 -1.39
N SER A 52 6.57 -5.89 -2.03
CA SER A 52 6.49 -5.99 -3.50
C SER A 52 6.43 -4.63 -4.20
N GLY A 53 5.82 -3.63 -3.56
CA GLY A 53 5.71 -2.27 -4.08
C GLY A 53 7.01 -1.46 -3.98
N CYS A 54 8.00 -1.97 -3.24
CA CYS A 54 9.34 -1.40 -3.16
C CYS A 54 10.20 -1.79 -4.37
N ASN A 55 11.22 -0.98 -4.65
CA ASN A 55 12.16 -1.22 -5.74
C ASN A 55 12.93 -2.54 -5.54
N PHE A 56 12.82 -3.49 -6.50
CA PHE A 56 13.52 -4.78 -6.43
C PHE A 56 15.04 -4.65 -6.38
N SER A 57 15.60 -3.56 -6.89
CA SER A 57 17.04 -3.29 -6.81
C SER A 57 17.50 -3.09 -5.37
N LEU A 58 16.66 -2.55 -4.49
CA LEU A 58 16.96 -2.43 -3.05
C LEU A 58 16.95 -3.80 -2.36
N HIS A 59 16.00 -4.66 -2.73
CA HIS A 59 15.96 -6.05 -2.25
C HIS A 59 17.20 -6.83 -2.67
N PHE A 60 17.60 -6.70 -3.94
CA PHE A 60 18.83 -7.32 -4.44
C PHE A 60 20.08 -6.81 -3.72
N ALA A 61 20.14 -5.49 -3.45
CA ALA A 61 21.26 -4.88 -2.72
C ALA A 61 21.38 -5.40 -1.28
N LEU A 62 20.26 -5.64 -0.59
CA LEU A 62 20.23 -6.27 0.73
C LEU A 62 20.75 -7.72 0.65
N LEU A 63 20.27 -8.51 -0.31
CA LEU A 63 20.68 -9.91 -0.52
C LEU A 63 22.16 -10.03 -0.90
N SER A 64 22.73 -8.99 -1.52
CA SER A 64 24.17 -8.91 -1.85
C SER A 64 25.06 -8.55 -0.64
N GLY A 65 24.52 -8.55 0.58
CA GLY A 65 25.27 -8.34 1.83
C GLY A 65 25.35 -6.89 2.30
N ARG A 66 24.59 -5.95 1.71
CA ARG A 66 24.51 -4.58 2.24
C ARG A 66 23.57 -4.51 3.44
N SER A 67 23.80 -3.55 4.34
CA SER A 67 22.92 -3.35 5.50
C SER A 67 21.53 -2.80 5.14
N LEU A 68 20.55 -3.00 6.02
CA LEU A 68 19.17 -2.45 5.92
C LEU A 68 19.13 -0.91 5.75
N LYS A 69 20.22 -0.20 6.09
CA LYS A 69 20.33 1.25 5.89
C LYS A 69 20.20 1.67 4.41
N VAL A 70 20.37 0.75 3.46
CA VAL A 70 20.22 1.02 2.03
C VAL A 70 18.81 1.51 1.69
N TYR A 71 17.76 0.92 2.29
CA TYR A 71 16.38 1.38 2.07
C TYR A 71 16.16 2.81 2.54
N TRP A 72 16.67 3.17 3.73
CA TRP A 72 16.47 4.50 4.29
C TRP A 72 17.37 5.58 3.66
N ARG A 73 18.38 5.20 2.87
CA ARG A 73 19.16 6.14 2.07
C ARG A 73 18.46 6.48 0.75
N ASP A 74 17.57 5.61 0.29
CA ASP A 74 16.85 5.81 -0.95
C ASP A 74 15.68 6.79 -0.75
N PRO A 75 15.67 7.94 -1.45
CA PRO A 75 14.62 8.93 -1.30
C PRO A 75 13.27 8.44 -1.84
N GLU A 76 13.25 7.52 -2.80
CA GLU A 76 12.03 6.96 -3.36
C GLU A 76 11.32 6.05 -2.35
N PHE A 77 12.06 5.13 -1.71
CA PHE A 77 11.53 4.29 -0.62
C PHE A 77 11.00 5.12 0.54
N ARG A 78 11.73 6.17 0.95
CA ARG A 78 11.27 7.08 2.01
C ARG A 78 9.98 7.80 1.65
N MET A 79 9.86 8.27 0.41
CA MET A 79 8.64 8.94 -0.04
C MET A 79 7.47 7.95 -0.13
N PHE A 80 7.70 6.74 -0.64
CA PHE A 80 6.72 5.67 -0.69
C PHE A 80 6.15 5.34 0.70
N ILE A 81 7.01 5.06 1.68
CA ILE A 81 6.57 4.77 3.05
C ILE A 81 5.88 5.98 3.69
N PHE A 82 6.38 7.21 3.45
CA PHE A 82 5.76 8.42 3.97
C PHE A 82 4.33 8.62 3.42
N VAL A 83 4.13 8.45 2.11
CA VAL A 83 2.79 8.53 1.49
C VAL A 83 1.87 7.47 2.07
N GLN A 84 2.33 6.23 2.21
CA GLN A 84 1.53 5.15 2.77
C GLN A 84 1.13 5.42 4.22
N LEU A 85 2.07 5.78 5.09
CA LEU A 85 1.76 6.09 6.48
C LEU A 85 0.81 7.30 6.61
N THR A 86 0.98 8.31 5.76
CA THR A 86 0.09 9.49 5.75
C THR A 86 -1.33 9.10 5.36
N LEU A 87 -1.51 8.31 4.30
CA LEU A 87 -2.83 7.83 3.87
C LEU A 87 -3.48 6.94 4.93
N VAL A 88 -2.72 6.04 5.57
CA VAL A 88 -3.22 5.21 6.68
C VAL A 88 -3.67 6.07 7.85
N ALA A 89 -2.90 7.08 8.23
CA ALA A 89 -3.27 7.99 9.31
C ALA A 89 -4.55 8.77 8.99
N VAL A 90 -4.65 9.36 7.79
CA VAL A 90 -5.83 10.11 7.34
C VAL A 90 -7.07 9.20 7.31
N CYS A 91 -6.98 8.01 6.71
CA CYS A 91 -8.10 7.07 6.65
C CYS A 91 -8.53 6.63 8.04
N THR A 92 -7.57 6.29 8.92
CA THR A 92 -7.87 5.88 10.30
C THR A 92 -8.60 6.98 11.06
N LEU A 93 -8.13 8.23 10.98
CA LEU A 93 -8.73 9.37 11.66
C LEU A 93 -10.16 9.64 11.17
N VAL A 94 -10.39 9.61 9.86
CA VAL A 94 -11.73 9.82 9.29
C VAL A 94 -12.67 8.69 9.70
N LEU A 95 -12.23 7.43 9.64
CA LEU A 95 -13.06 6.28 10.04
C LEU A 95 -13.37 6.28 11.53
N TRP A 96 -12.42 6.71 12.36
CA TRP A 96 -12.61 6.90 13.78
C TRP A 96 -13.64 8.00 14.07
N TRP A 97 -13.55 9.15 13.39
CA TRP A 97 -14.50 10.26 13.54
C TRP A 97 -15.93 9.85 13.17
N HIS A 98 -16.07 9.09 12.07
CA HIS A 98 -17.36 8.58 11.61
C HIS A 98 -17.86 7.35 12.37
N ASN A 99 -17.11 6.85 13.37
CA ASN A 99 -17.44 5.67 14.16
C ASN A 99 -17.84 4.45 13.30
N VAL A 100 -17.13 4.24 12.18
CA VAL A 100 -17.46 3.18 11.21
C VAL A 100 -17.25 1.78 11.81
N TYR A 101 -16.29 1.63 12.71
CA TYR A 101 -16.03 0.37 13.42
C TYR A 101 -16.11 0.55 14.92
N GLN A 102 -16.40 -0.55 15.61
CA GLN A 102 -16.58 -0.58 17.06
C GLN A 102 -15.26 -0.47 17.85
N THR A 103 -14.14 -0.90 17.26
CA THR A 103 -12.84 -0.92 17.94
C THR A 103 -11.75 -0.22 17.13
N GLY A 104 -10.85 0.48 17.82
CA GLY A 104 -9.75 1.19 17.16
C GLY A 104 -8.78 0.27 16.42
N LEU A 105 -8.56 -0.94 16.95
CA LEU A 105 -7.72 -1.92 16.29
C LEU A 105 -8.33 -2.38 14.95
N GLN A 106 -9.65 -2.57 14.89
CA GLN A 106 -10.34 -2.89 13.65
C GLN A 106 -10.27 -1.73 12.65
N THR A 107 -10.46 -0.49 13.13
CA THR A 107 -10.32 0.71 12.30
C THR A 107 -8.94 0.78 11.66
N VAL A 108 -7.87 0.63 12.47
CA VAL A 108 -6.49 0.65 11.97
C VAL A 108 -6.22 -0.51 11.02
N ASN A 109 -6.67 -1.73 11.33
CA ASN A 109 -6.44 -2.89 10.47
C ASN A 109 -7.07 -2.70 9.08
N GLN A 110 -8.33 -2.27 9.03
CA GLN A 110 -9.05 -2.05 7.78
C GLN A 110 -8.49 -0.86 7.01
N ALA A 111 -8.16 0.25 7.69
CA ALA A 111 -7.49 1.40 7.09
C ALA A 111 -6.15 1.01 6.47
N PHE A 112 -5.30 0.30 7.24
CA PHE A 112 -3.99 -0.14 6.80
C PHE A 112 -4.07 -1.03 5.57
N PHE A 113 -4.94 -2.05 5.59
CA PHE A 113 -5.07 -2.99 4.48
C PHE A 113 -5.56 -2.31 3.20
N GLN A 114 -6.65 -1.55 3.28
CA GLN A 114 -7.27 -0.92 2.11
C GLN A 114 -6.38 0.17 1.50
N VAL A 115 -5.73 0.98 2.34
CA VAL A 115 -4.77 1.98 1.86
C VAL A 115 -3.63 1.31 1.14
N VAL A 116 -2.97 0.33 1.77
CA VAL A 116 -1.82 -0.33 1.16
C VAL A 116 -2.22 -1.01 -0.14
N SER A 117 -3.34 -1.73 -0.16
CA SER A 117 -3.85 -2.41 -1.35
C SER A 117 -4.13 -1.46 -2.51
N MET A 118 -4.88 -0.38 -2.28
CA MET A 118 -5.26 0.56 -3.33
C MET A 118 -4.08 1.41 -3.80
N ALA A 119 -3.30 1.96 -2.87
CA ALA A 119 -2.18 2.84 -3.19
C ALA A 119 -1.01 2.09 -3.86
N THR A 120 -0.81 0.81 -3.55
CA THR A 120 0.14 -0.03 -4.31
C THR A 120 -0.41 -0.55 -5.63
N THR A 121 -1.65 -0.21 -5.99
CA THR A 121 -2.39 -0.70 -7.16
C THR A 121 -2.64 -2.20 -7.18
N ALA A 122 -2.65 -2.86 -6.01
CA ALA A 122 -3.00 -4.27 -5.93
C ALA A 122 -4.51 -4.47 -6.13
N GLY A 123 -5.33 -3.66 -5.47
CA GLY A 123 -6.79 -3.70 -5.65
C GLY A 123 -7.51 -4.85 -4.93
N PHE A 124 -6.87 -5.52 -3.96
CA PHE A 124 -7.59 -6.36 -3.01
C PHE A 124 -8.55 -5.51 -2.16
N THR A 125 -9.72 -6.07 -1.87
CA THR A 125 -10.76 -5.41 -1.10
C THR A 125 -11.26 -6.29 0.06
N THR A 126 -11.85 -5.62 1.04
CA THR A 126 -12.73 -6.17 2.06
C THR A 126 -14.11 -5.51 1.93
N ASP A 127 -15.16 -6.15 2.42
CA ASP A 127 -16.55 -5.66 2.35
C ASP A 127 -16.78 -4.30 3.00
N SER A 128 -15.82 -3.85 3.81
CA SER A 128 -15.96 -2.63 4.59
C SER A 128 -15.90 -1.35 3.76
N ILE A 129 -15.20 -1.35 2.61
CA ILE A 129 -14.98 -0.10 1.84
C ILE A 129 -16.29 0.50 1.32
N ALA A 130 -17.32 -0.32 1.12
CA ALA A 130 -18.65 0.11 0.70
C ALA A 130 -19.36 1.00 1.73
N HIS A 131 -18.99 0.88 3.01
CA HIS A 131 -19.60 1.60 4.13
C HIS A 131 -18.81 2.85 4.54
N TRP A 132 -17.70 3.13 3.85
CA TRP A 132 -16.83 4.26 4.20
C TRP A 132 -17.42 5.58 3.70
N PRO A 133 -17.12 6.70 4.37
CA PRO A 133 -17.43 8.02 3.84
C PRO A 133 -16.85 8.17 2.42
N LEU A 134 -17.66 8.69 1.49
CA LEU A 134 -17.34 8.75 0.05
C LEU A 134 -15.98 9.41 -0.27
N PHE A 135 -15.54 10.33 0.60
CA PHE A 135 -14.22 10.94 0.52
C PHE A 135 -13.08 9.91 0.48
N LEU A 136 -13.14 8.83 1.27
CA LEU A 136 -12.04 7.88 1.40
C LEU A 136 -11.85 7.01 0.15
N PRO A 137 -12.88 6.37 -0.44
CA PRO A 137 -12.71 5.66 -1.71
C PRO A 137 -12.16 6.55 -2.83
N VAL A 138 -12.61 7.81 -2.92
CA VAL A 138 -12.10 8.78 -3.92
C VAL A 138 -10.63 9.11 -3.67
N LEU A 139 -10.25 9.37 -2.41
CA LEU A 139 -8.87 9.61 -2.02
C LEU A 139 -7.97 8.41 -2.38
N LEU A 140 -8.43 7.18 -2.09
CA LEU A 140 -7.69 5.96 -2.39
C LEU A 140 -7.57 5.72 -3.90
N LEU A 141 -8.62 5.97 -4.67
CA LEU A 141 -8.58 5.93 -6.13
C LEU A 141 -7.56 6.94 -6.69
N CYS A 142 -7.54 8.16 -6.16
CA CYS A 142 -6.53 9.16 -6.52
C CYS A 142 -5.11 8.71 -6.14
N SER A 143 -4.94 8.05 -4.99
CA SER A 143 -3.63 7.56 -4.55
C SER A 143 -3.07 6.45 -5.45
N ALA A 144 -3.93 5.64 -6.08
CA ALA A 144 -3.52 4.60 -7.02
C ALA A 144 -2.77 5.17 -8.26
N PHE A 145 -2.99 6.45 -8.60
CA PHE A 145 -2.21 7.11 -9.64
C PHE A 145 -0.75 7.33 -9.25
N ILE A 146 -0.42 7.44 -7.95
CA ILE A 146 0.96 7.57 -7.45
C ILE A 146 1.68 6.20 -7.52
N GLY A 147 0.96 5.14 -7.17
CA GLY A 147 1.40 3.75 -7.37
C GLY A 147 2.68 3.37 -6.63
N GLY A 148 3.34 2.31 -7.13
CA GLY A 148 4.55 1.74 -6.54
C GLY A 148 5.86 2.44 -6.93
N CYS A 149 6.97 2.05 -6.30
CA CYS A 149 8.30 2.54 -6.64
C CYS A 149 8.71 2.14 -8.08
N ALA A 150 9.64 2.86 -8.69
CA ALA A 150 10.29 2.45 -9.93
C ALA A 150 10.99 1.09 -9.74
N GLY A 151 10.86 0.20 -10.73
CA GLY A 151 11.41 -1.15 -10.62
C GLY A 151 10.70 -2.04 -9.59
N SER A 152 9.42 -1.78 -9.28
CA SER A 152 8.51 -2.68 -8.55
C SER A 152 7.43 -3.27 -9.47
N THR A 153 6.64 -4.24 -8.98
CA THR A 153 5.47 -4.81 -9.68
C THR A 153 4.26 -3.87 -9.72
N GLY A 154 4.27 -2.75 -8.98
CA GLY A 154 3.14 -1.83 -8.91
C GLY A 154 2.98 -0.95 -10.16
N GLY A 155 1.75 -0.54 -10.47
CA GLY A 155 1.43 0.36 -11.59
C GLY A 155 1.56 1.84 -11.24
N GLY A 156 0.91 2.70 -12.03
CA GLY A 156 0.77 4.15 -11.78
C GLY A 156 1.91 5.05 -12.29
N LEU A 157 1.80 6.35 -12.01
CA LEU A 157 2.89 7.33 -12.13
C LEU A 157 3.88 7.08 -11.01
N LYS A 158 4.77 6.10 -11.25
CA LYS A 158 5.87 5.69 -10.37
C LYS A 158 6.34 6.83 -9.45
N VAL A 159 6.49 6.54 -8.16
CA VAL A 159 6.86 7.48 -7.08
C VAL A 159 7.97 8.47 -7.49
N ILE A 160 8.99 8.01 -8.24
CA ILE A 160 10.04 8.86 -8.81
C ILE A 160 9.52 10.05 -9.65
N ARG A 161 8.46 9.88 -10.45
CA ARG A 161 7.89 10.95 -11.28
C ARG A 161 7.25 12.04 -10.42
N ILE A 162 6.59 11.66 -9.32
CA ILE A 162 6.03 12.63 -8.38
C ILE A 162 7.14 13.37 -7.64
N LEU A 163 8.22 12.68 -7.25
CA LEU A 163 9.36 13.29 -6.60
C LEU A 163 10.01 14.35 -7.51
N LEU A 164 10.20 14.02 -8.79
CA LEU A 164 10.75 14.94 -9.77
C LEU A 164 9.85 16.14 -10.01
N LEU A 165 8.54 15.94 -10.15
CA LEU A 165 7.57 17.04 -10.29
C LEU A 165 7.60 17.99 -9.09
N PHE A 166 7.66 17.44 -7.87
CA PHE A 166 7.75 18.25 -6.65
C PHE A 166 9.05 19.05 -6.58
N LEU A 167 10.19 18.43 -6.94
CA LEU A 167 11.49 19.11 -6.99
C LEU A 167 11.53 20.19 -8.07
N GLN A 168 10.95 19.93 -9.24
CA GLN A 168 10.88 20.88 -10.35
C GLN A 168 9.97 22.07 -10.00
N GLY A 169 8.78 21.82 -9.46
CA GLY A 169 7.88 22.89 -9.00
C GLY A 169 8.50 23.74 -7.90
N SER A 170 9.21 23.12 -6.94
CA SER A 170 9.92 23.86 -5.88
C SER A 170 11.06 24.72 -6.42
N ARG A 171 11.72 24.29 -7.51
CA ARG A 171 12.77 25.08 -8.17
C ARG A 171 12.18 26.27 -8.92
N GLU A 172 11.08 26.08 -9.65
CA GLU A 172 10.40 27.15 -10.38
C GLU A 172 9.86 28.23 -9.42
N LEU A 173 9.21 27.85 -8.32
CA LEU A 173 8.73 28.81 -7.31
C LEU A 173 9.85 29.66 -6.70
N LYS A 174 11.04 29.06 -6.50
CA LYS A 174 12.22 29.80 -6.04
C LYS A 174 12.81 30.71 -7.11
N ALA A 175 12.75 30.30 -8.38
CA ALA A 175 13.22 31.11 -9.50
C ALA A 175 12.32 32.33 -9.72
N THR A 176 11.00 32.19 -9.57
CA THR A 176 10.03 33.31 -9.69
C THR A 176 10.00 34.18 -8.42
N GLY A 177 10.31 33.66 -7.25
CA GLY A 177 10.40 34.43 -6.00
C GLY A 177 11.70 35.23 -5.80
N ALA A 178 12.67 35.08 -6.70
CA ALA A 178 13.96 35.77 -6.68
C ALA A 178 14.04 36.95 -7.68
N SER A 179 12.90 37.34 -8.29
CA SER A 179 12.76 38.51 -9.16
C SER A 179 11.95 39.62 -8.49
#